data_AF-A0AAV5SZW2-F1
#
_entry.id   AF-A0AAV5SZW2-F1
#
_cell.length_a   1.000
_cell.length_b   1.000
_cell.length_c   1.000
_cell.angle_alpha   90.00
_cell.angle_beta   90.00
_cell.angle_gamma   90.00
#
_symmetry.space_group_name_H-M   'P 1'
#
loop_
_entity.id
_entity.type
_entity.pdbx_description
1 polymer ?
#
loop_
_entity_poly.entity_id
_entity_poly.type
_entity_poly.pdbx_seq_one_letter_code
_entity_poly.pdbx_strand_id
1 'polypeptide(L)'
;MSSASSTPSPSRASPPPRWCARSIKIIRGRMMGCVAWDVVIDEKKGFIKDDKITVEMRFSITSMKGVRGYTLIDFTDPNKPRHDVALIINGEKIYANKAILAFHSPFFHAMFFGNFSEKTKAEIELKDVDREEFLDMLTIMPPSSKPILYEVFPCVVTLHSVEHLLKLGDRFQIACVIERVEEFLMQFHHLIRPVEKLRMADQYRLFGLKEYIFDFLERMQDFKDVKIYLRRSLGCDEDGPR
;
A
#
# COMPACT_ATOMS: atom_id res chain seq x y z
N MET A 1 -46.94 4.04 45.59
CA MET A 1 -45.71 4.79 45.23
C MET A 1 -44.80 3.82 44.52
N SER A 2 -44.81 3.83 43.18
CA SER A 2 -43.94 2.98 42.36
C SER A 2 -43.32 3.86 41.30
N SER A 3 -42.04 4.18 41.49
CA SER A 3 -41.21 4.99 40.60
C SER A 3 -40.74 4.14 39.42
N ALA A 4 -41.23 4.42 38.21
CA ALA A 4 -40.63 3.92 36.98
C ALA A 4 -39.54 4.92 36.54
N SER A 5 -38.28 4.55 36.77
CA SER A 5 -37.11 5.25 36.26
C SER A 5 -36.95 4.97 34.76
N SER A 6 -37.04 6.00 33.93
CA SER A 6 -36.67 5.95 32.53
C SER A 6 -35.15 5.89 32.39
N THR A 7 -34.63 4.81 31.80
CA THR A 7 -33.24 4.75 31.32
C THR A 7 -33.16 5.45 29.96
N PRO A 8 -32.25 6.43 29.77
CA PRO A 8 -32.04 7.03 28.45
C PRO A 8 -31.23 6.07 27.56
N SER A 9 -31.66 5.97 26.31
CA SER A 9 -30.97 5.25 25.24
C SER A 9 -29.55 5.81 25.04
N PRO A 10 -28.52 4.99 24.76
CA PRO A 10 -27.17 5.49 24.58
C PRO A 10 -27.08 6.30 23.28
N SER A 11 -26.76 7.58 23.41
CA SER A 11 -26.45 8.47 22.31
C SER A 11 -25.32 7.89 21.46
N ARG A 12 -25.50 7.88 20.14
CA ARG A 12 -24.52 7.47 19.13
C ARG A 12 -23.29 8.40 19.21
N ALA A 13 -22.34 8.05 20.07
CA ALA A 13 -21.08 8.77 20.21
C ALA A 13 -20.31 8.68 18.89
N SER A 14 -19.93 9.83 18.33
CA SER A 14 -19.02 9.90 17.19
C SER A 14 -17.68 9.23 17.57
N PRO A 15 -17.04 8.47 16.66
CA PRO A 15 -15.76 7.87 16.96
C PRO A 15 -14.73 8.96 17.28
N PRO A 16 -13.82 8.75 18.25
CA PRO A 16 -12.81 9.73 18.60
C PRO A 16 -11.87 9.99 17.42
N PRO A 17 -11.31 11.21 17.28
CA PRO A 17 -10.37 11.54 16.22
C PRO A 17 -9.17 10.58 16.27
N ARG A 18 -8.81 10.01 15.11
CA ARG A 18 -7.65 9.12 14.98
C ARG A 18 -6.37 9.97 14.99
N TRP A 19 -5.63 9.91 16.08
CA TRP A 19 -4.39 10.66 16.30
C TRP A 19 -3.17 9.92 15.72
N CYS A 20 -2.26 10.64 15.07
CA CYS A 20 -1.10 10.08 14.38
C CYS A 20 0.17 10.90 14.65
N ALA A 21 1.22 10.31 15.23
CA ALA A 21 2.44 11.05 15.62
C ALA A 21 3.72 10.57 14.95
N ARG A 22 4.62 11.53 14.71
CA ARG A 22 5.93 11.38 14.04
C ARG A 22 7.05 10.75 14.88
N SER A 23 6.69 9.90 15.83
CA SER A 23 7.61 9.03 16.58
C SER A 23 6.84 8.47 17.76
N ILE A 24 6.43 7.21 17.65
CA ILE A 24 6.10 6.42 18.83
C ILE A 24 7.44 6.01 19.42
N LYS A 25 7.90 6.70 20.46
CA LYS A 25 9.00 6.16 21.25
C LYS A 25 8.40 5.04 22.10
N ILE A 26 8.56 3.79 21.68
CA ILE A 26 8.30 2.64 22.54
C ILE A 26 9.47 2.55 23.51
N ILE A 27 9.43 3.34 24.59
CA ILE A 27 10.53 3.41 25.56
C ILE A 27 10.66 2.08 26.32
N ARG A 28 9.58 1.28 26.37
CA ARG A 28 9.56 -0.09 26.86
C ARG A 28 8.49 -0.91 26.11
N GLY A 29 8.92 -1.69 25.13
CA GLY A 29 8.16 -2.85 24.70
C GLY A 29 8.57 -3.96 25.64
N ARG A 30 7.86 -4.15 26.76
CA ARG A 30 8.06 -5.36 27.54
C ARG A 30 7.33 -6.46 26.78
N MET A 31 8.05 -7.27 26.00
CA MET A 31 7.55 -8.59 25.65
C MET A 31 7.41 -9.32 26.98
N MET A 32 6.21 -9.31 27.56
CA MET A 32 5.95 -9.97 28.83
C MET A 32 5.89 -11.47 28.56
N GLY A 33 7.06 -12.10 28.63
CA GLY A 33 7.25 -13.53 28.47
C GLY A 33 7.28 -13.95 27.00
N CYS A 34 8.47 -14.06 26.42
CA CYS A 34 8.63 -15.00 25.32
C CYS A 34 8.65 -16.41 25.91
N VAL A 35 7.76 -17.26 25.40
CA VAL A 35 7.74 -18.69 25.66
C VAL A 35 8.69 -19.33 24.65
N ALA A 36 9.59 -20.18 25.12
CA ALA A 36 10.53 -20.86 24.23
C ALA A 36 9.76 -21.78 23.26
N TRP A 37 10.26 -21.92 22.03
CA TRP A 37 9.53 -22.60 20.95
C TRP A 37 9.18 -24.05 21.30
N ASP A 38 10.08 -24.75 21.99
CA ASP A 38 9.90 -26.09 22.54
C ASP A 38 8.72 -26.18 23.53
N VAL A 39 8.44 -25.12 24.27
CA VAL A 39 7.28 -25.06 25.19
C VAL A 39 5.98 -24.72 24.44
N VAL A 40 6.06 -23.98 23.34
CA VAL A 40 4.89 -23.66 22.50
C VAL A 40 4.39 -24.90 21.75
N ILE A 41 5.31 -25.73 21.28
CA ILE A 41 4.98 -26.96 20.52
C ILE A 41 4.70 -28.18 21.43
N ASP A 42 4.89 -28.07 22.74
CA ASP A 42 4.53 -29.12 23.69
C ASP A 42 3.00 -29.23 23.81
N GLU A 43 2.44 -30.30 23.25
CA GLU A 43 1.00 -30.61 23.27
C GLU A 43 0.40 -30.59 24.68
N LYS A 44 1.19 -30.90 25.72
CA LYS A 44 0.72 -30.90 27.11
C LYS A 44 0.52 -29.51 27.69
N LYS A 45 1.07 -28.47 27.05
CA LYS A 45 0.97 -27.07 27.50
C LYS A 45 -0.27 -26.36 26.95
N GLY A 46 -0.91 -26.91 25.92
CA GLY A 46 -2.19 -26.42 25.40
C GLY A 46 -2.13 -25.08 24.66
N PHE A 47 -0.94 -24.68 24.17
CA PHE A 47 -0.75 -23.46 23.37
C PHE A 47 -1.28 -23.61 21.93
N ILE A 48 -1.29 -24.83 21.40
CA ILE A 48 -1.84 -25.17 20.09
C ILE A 48 -3.30 -25.63 20.29
N LYS A 49 -4.25 -24.94 19.66
CA LYS A 49 -5.66 -25.34 19.61
C LYS A 49 -6.11 -25.35 18.16
N ASP A 50 -6.71 -26.46 17.73
CA ASP A 50 -7.17 -26.65 16.34
C ASP A 50 -6.07 -26.35 15.31
N ASP A 51 -4.85 -26.82 15.61
CA ASP A 51 -3.63 -26.61 14.80
C ASP A 51 -3.25 -25.12 14.60
N LYS A 52 -3.67 -24.25 15.53
CA LYS A 52 -3.40 -22.81 15.50
C LYS A 52 -2.79 -22.33 16.81
N ILE A 53 -1.84 -21.40 16.68
CA ILE A 53 -1.24 -20.65 17.78
C ILE A 53 -1.72 -19.21 17.66
N THR A 54 -2.28 -18.66 18.74
CA THR A 54 -2.68 -17.25 18.80
C THR A 54 -1.66 -16.46 19.61
N VAL A 55 -1.00 -15.50 18.96
CA VAL A 55 -0.05 -14.60 19.61
C VAL A 55 -0.72 -13.26 19.85
N GLU A 56 -0.85 -12.86 21.11
CA GLU A 56 -1.34 -11.53 21.48
C GLU A 56 -0.15 -10.62 21.79
N MET A 57 -0.01 -9.52 21.05
CA MET A 57 1.02 -8.52 21.30
C MET A 57 0.41 -7.21 21.77
N ARG A 58 0.77 -6.78 22.99
CA ARG A 58 0.32 -5.50 23.56
C ARG A 58 1.47 -4.50 23.54
N PHE A 59 1.22 -3.37 22.88
CA PHE A 59 2.13 -2.24 22.88
C PHE A 59 1.51 -1.08 23.66
N SER A 60 2.34 -0.34 24.39
CA SER A 60 1.94 0.91 25.03
C SER A 60 2.77 2.06 24.46
N ILE A 61 2.09 2.98 23.78
CA ILE A 61 2.69 4.19 23.21
C ILE A 61 2.88 5.18 24.37
N THR A 62 4.13 5.49 24.73
CA THR A 62 4.44 6.31 25.92
C THR A 62 4.76 7.77 25.59
N SER A 63 5.14 8.09 24.34
CA SER A 63 5.30 9.47 23.88
C SER A 63 5.21 9.54 22.36
N MET A 64 4.67 10.66 21.88
CA MET A 64 4.37 10.97 20.49
C MET A 64 4.85 12.40 20.20
N LYS A 65 5.86 12.61 19.34
CA LYS A 65 6.30 13.97 18.93
C LYS A 65 5.88 14.25 17.49
N GLY A 66 5.52 15.50 17.18
CA GLY A 66 5.42 16.00 15.81
C GLY A 66 4.08 15.85 15.07
N VAL A 67 2.97 15.41 15.65
CA VAL A 67 1.67 15.26 14.95
C VAL A 67 1.35 16.48 14.04
N ARG A 68 1.42 16.32 12.71
CA ARG A 68 0.83 17.27 11.75
C ARG A 68 -0.47 16.63 11.30
N GLY A 69 -1.60 17.29 11.55
CA GLY A 69 -2.89 16.81 11.06
C GLY A 69 -2.87 16.72 9.54
N TYR A 70 -3.22 15.55 9.00
CA TYR A 70 -3.45 15.36 7.58
C TYR A 70 -4.96 15.35 7.31
N THR A 71 -5.35 15.83 6.15
CA THR A 71 -6.73 15.70 5.68
C THR A 71 -6.86 14.35 5.00
N LEU A 72 -7.60 13.42 5.61
CA LEU A 72 -8.08 12.23 4.90
C LEU A 72 -9.09 12.68 3.85
N ILE A 73 -8.79 12.37 2.59
CA ILE A 73 -9.75 12.56 1.50
C ILE A 73 -10.59 11.31 1.44
N ASP A 74 -11.90 11.48 1.64
CA ASP A 74 -12.87 10.43 1.39
C ASP A 74 -13.36 10.57 -0.05
N PHE A 75 -12.87 9.70 -0.93
CA PHE A 75 -13.25 9.69 -2.35
C PHE A 75 -14.65 9.11 -2.58
N THR A 76 -15.36 8.67 -1.54
CA THR A 76 -16.70 8.05 -1.66
C THR A 76 -17.83 9.00 -1.27
N ASP A 77 -17.52 10.13 -0.61
CA ASP A 77 -18.51 11.10 -0.15
C ASP A 77 -18.69 12.26 -1.18
N PRO A 78 -19.84 12.34 -1.88
CA PRO A 78 -20.12 13.42 -2.83
C PRO A 78 -20.23 14.80 -2.18
N ASN A 79 -20.34 14.89 -0.85
CA ASN A 79 -20.51 16.16 -0.16
C ASN A 79 -19.17 16.77 0.25
N LYS A 80 -18.05 16.06 0.05
CA LYS A 80 -16.72 16.60 0.32
C LYS A 80 -16.34 17.61 -0.76
N PRO A 81 -15.88 18.81 -0.38
CA PRO A 81 -15.45 19.80 -1.35
C PRO A 81 -14.23 19.29 -2.13
N ARG A 82 -14.07 19.76 -3.38
CA ARG A 82 -12.89 19.59 -4.27
C ARG A 82 -12.91 18.44 -5.27
N HIS A 83 -14.06 17.85 -5.58
CA HIS A 83 -14.21 16.97 -6.76
C HIS A 83 -14.91 17.72 -7.91
N ASP A 84 -14.56 17.38 -9.14
CA ASP A 84 -15.14 17.91 -10.39
C ASP A 84 -15.40 16.79 -11.42
N VAL A 85 -15.25 15.54 -11.00
CA VAL A 85 -15.57 14.33 -11.76
C VAL A 85 -15.94 13.19 -10.82
N ALA A 86 -16.88 12.35 -11.25
CA ALA A 86 -17.14 11.04 -10.67
C ALA A 86 -16.65 9.93 -11.62
N LEU A 87 -15.70 9.13 -11.16
CA LEU A 87 -15.22 7.95 -11.87
C LEU A 87 -16.09 6.76 -11.46
N ILE A 88 -16.73 6.10 -12.41
CA ILE A 88 -17.57 4.94 -12.18
C ILE A 88 -16.72 3.69 -12.39
N ILE A 89 -16.54 2.90 -11.33
CA ILE A 89 -15.79 1.64 -11.33
C ILE A 89 -16.71 0.57 -10.76
N ASN A 90 -16.94 -0.51 -11.53
CA ASN A 90 -17.86 -1.59 -11.14
C ASN A 90 -19.27 -1.10 -10.72
N GLY A 91 -19.74 0.00 -11.32
CA GLY A 91 -21.04 0.63 -10.99
C GLY A 91 -21.03 1.54 -9.76
N GLU A 92 -19.90 1.66 -9.06
CA GLU A 92 -19.74 2.53 -7.89
C GLU A 92 -18.98 3.81 -8.24
N LYS A 93 -19.31 4.91 -7.54
CA LYS A 93 -18.71 6.23 -7.81
C LYS A 93 -17.52 6.50 -6.90
N ILE A 94 -16.45 6.99 -7.51
CA ILE A 94 -15.28 7.59 -6.87
C ILE A 94 -15.20 9.05 -7.28
N TYR A 95 -15.31 9.96 -6.33
CA TYR A 95 -15.28 11.40 -6.55
C TYR A 95 -13.84 11.90 -6.53
N ALA A 96 -13.37 12.46 -7.65
CA ALA A 96 -11.98 12.86 -7.84
C ALA A 96 -11.87 14.28 -8.45
N ASN A 97 -10.63 14.75 -8.56
CA ASN A 97 -10.31 16.05 -9.15
C ASN A 97 -9.52 15.86 -10.46
N LYS A 98 -10.06 16.35 -11.58
CA LYS A 98 -9.46 16.25 -12.91
C LYS A 98 -8.07 16.86 -12.95
N ALA A 99 -7.87 18.02 -12.33
CA ALA A 99 -6.58 18.72 -12.35
C ALA A 99 -5.51 17.95 -11.55
N ILE A 100 -5.85 17.38 -10.39
CA ILE A 100 -4.91 16.56 -9.60
C ILE A 100 -4.51 15.29 -10.37
N LEU A 101 -5.49 14.57 -10.91
CA LEU A 101 -5.22 13.36 -11.69
C LEU A 101 -4.37 13.67 -12.94
N ALA A 102 -4.72 14.72 -13.68
CA ALA A 102 -3.97 15.16 -14.86
C ALA A 102 -2.57 15.66 -14.53
N PHE A 103 -2.35 16.20 -13.32
CA PHE A 103 -1.02 16.60 -12.87
C PHE A 103 -0.10 15.38 -12.67
N HIS A 104 -0.64 14.29 -12.14
CA HIS A 104 0.13 13.06 -11.87
C HIS A 104 0.18 12.06 -13.03
N SER A 105 -0.68 12.22 -14.05
CA SER A 105 -0.88 11.24 -15.10
C SER A 105 -1.08 11.91 -16.47
N PRO A 106 -0.17 11.70 -17.43
CA PRO A 106 -0.37 12.08 -18.82
C PRO A 106 -1.62 11.43 -19.43
N PHE A 107 -1.97 10.21 -19.02
CA PHE A 107 -3.20 9.54 -19.44
C PHE A 107 -4.45 10.34 -19.02
N PHE A 108 -4.57 10.69 -17.74
CA PHE A 108 -5.69 11.49 -17.24
C PHE A 108 -5.67 12.91 -17.80
N HIS A 109 -4.48 13.48 -18.04
CA HIS A 109 -4.35 14.76 -18.72
C HIS A 109 -4.98 14.71 -20.12
N ALA A 110 -4.61 13.72 -20.93
CA ALA A 110 -5.17 13.53 -22.26
C ALA A 110 -6.69 13.31 -22.18
N MET A 111 -7.16 12.47 -21.26
CA MET A 111 -8.58 12.15 -21.10
C MET A 111 -9.44 13.37 -20.71
N PHE A 112 -8.97 14.19 -19.77
CA PHE A 112 -9.75 15.32 -19.23
C PHE A 112 -9.58 16.63 -19.99
N PHE A 113 -8.40 16.87 -20.58
CA PHE A 113 -8.07 18.16 -21.20
C PHE A 113 -7.81 18.09 -22.70
N GLY A 114 -7.59 16.89 -23.24
CA GLY A 114 -7.47 16.63 -24.68
C GLY A 114 -8.80 16.71 -25.43
N ASN A 115 -8.81 16.24 -26.68
CA ASN A 115 -9.97 16.28 -27.57
C ASN A 115 -10.84 15.02 -27.48
N PHE A 116 -11.00 14.47 -26.28
CA PHE A 116 -11.80 13.29 -26.01
C PHE A 116 -13.18 13.65 -25.46
N SER A 117 -14.16 12.76 -25.62
CA SER A 117 -15.54 12.99 -25.20
C SER A 117 -15.68 13.13 -23.68
N GLU A 118 -14.73 12.56 -22.93
CA GLU A 118 -14.62 12.53 -21.48
C GLU A 118 -14.43 13.93 -20.89
N LYS A 119 -13.82 14.84 -21.64
CA LYS A 119 -13.55 16.22 -21.21
C LYS A 119 -14.78 16.92 -20.64
N THR A 120 -15.92 16.80 -21.32
CA THR A 120 -17.18 17.46 -20.94
C THR A 120 -18.06 16.63 -20.02
N LYS A 121 -17.68 15.39 -19.70
CA LYS A 121 -18.47 14.52 -18.83
C LYS A 121 -18.22 14.83 -17.36
N ALA A 122 -19.29 14.81 -16.57
CA ALA A 122 -19.25 14.83 -15.11
C ALA A 122 -19.04 13.42 -14.52
N GLU A 123 -19.46 12.38 -15.24
CA GLU A 123 -19.31 10.98 -14.87
C GLU A 123 -18.59 10.20 -15.97
N ILE A 124 -17.56 9.45 -15.62
CA ILE A 124 -16.73 8.70 -16.56
C ILE A 124 -16.56 7.28 -16.06
N GLU A 125 -16.93 6.30 -16.88
CA GLU A 125 -16.75 4.88 -16.56
C GLU A 125 -15.30 4.45 -16.84
N LEU A 126 -14.65 3.84 -15.85
CA LEU A 126 -13.36 3.18 -16.00
C LEU A 126 -13.57 1.66 -15.93
N LYS A 127 -13.34 0.99 -17.07
CA LYS A 127 -13.50 -0.46 -17.21
C LYS A 127 -12.22 -1.18 -16.85
N ASP A 128 -12.35 -2.46 -16.45
CA ASP A 128 -11.23 -3.35 -16.14
C ASP A 128 -10.32 -2.84 -15.00
N VAL A 129 -10.90 -2.10 -14.05
CA VAL A 129 -10.21 -1.57 -12.87
C VAL A 129 -10.94 -2.10 -11.64
N ASP A 130 -10.20 -2.57 -10.64
CA ASP A 130 -10.79 -2.87 -9.34
C ASP A 130 -10.90 -1.59 -8.51
N ARG A 131 -12.02 -1.44 -7.81
CA ARG A 131 -12.35 -0.24 -7.04
C ARG A 131 -11.36 -0.01 -5.90
N GLU A 132 -11.04 -1.06 -5.15
CA GLU A 132 -10.16 -0.96 -3.98
C GLU A 132 -8.71 -0.71 -4.43
N GLU A 133 -8.25 -1.40 -5.48
CA GLU A 133 -6.93 -1.16 -6.07
C GLU A 133 -6.80 0.29 -6.58
N PHE A 134 -7.86 0.86 -7.15
CA PHE A 134 -7.86 2.25 -7.60
C PHE A 134 -7.82 3.23 -6.44
N LEU A 135 -8.55 2.97 -5.35
CA LEU A 135 -8.50 3.78 -4.14
C LEU A 135 -7.09 3.75 -3.53
N ASP A 136 -6.46 2.59 -3.46
CA ASP A 136 -5.06 2.44 -3.01
C ASP A 136 -4.13 3.35 -3.84
N MET A 137 -4.26 3.33 -5.16
CA MET A 137 -3.49 4.22 -6.05
C MET A 137 -3.78 5.71 -5.79
N LEU A 138 -5.03 6.12 -5.59
CA LEU A 138 -5.40 7.51 -5.30
C LEU A 138 -4.78 8.01 -4.00
N THR A 139 -4.61 7.14 -3.00
CA THR A 139 -3.95 7.55 -1.76
C THR A 139 -2.50 7.98 -2.01
N ILE A 140 -1.80 7.38 -2.98
CA ILE A 140 -0.40 7.71 -3.31
C ILE A 140 -0.28 9.08 -4.00
N MET A 141 -1.36 9.60 -4.58
CA MET A 141 -1.40 10.88 -5.32
C MET A 141 -2.15 12.01 -4.57
N PRO A 142 -1.77 12.37 -3.33
CA PRO A 142 -2.47 13.44 -2.63
C PRO A 142 -2.14 14.81 -3.24
N PRO A 143 -3.08 15.78 -3.18
CA PRO A 143 -2.92 17.13 -3.76
C PRO A 143 -1.72 17.95 -3.26
N SER A 144 -1.06 17.54 -2.17
CA SER A 144 0.07 18.27 -1.62
C SER A 144 1.38 17.82 -2.25
N SER A 145 2.04 18.72 -3.00
CA SER A 145 3.40 18.59 -3.55
C SER A 145 4.51 18.52 -2.49
N LYS A 146 4.17 18.38 -1.22
CA LYS A 146 5.15 18.03 -0.21
C LYS A 146 5.27 16.51 -0.28
N PRO A 147 6.48 15.93 -0.35
CA PRO A 147 6.61 14.53 -0.01
C PRO A 147 5.86 14.40 1.31
N ILE A 148 4.91 13.45 1.38
CA ILE A 148 4.38 13.01 2.66
C ILE A 148 5.64 12.58 3.39
N LEU A 149 6.22 13.53 4.13
CA LEU A 149 7.37 13.29 4.96
C LEU A 149 6.87 12.16 5.82
N TYR A 150 7.56 11.03 5.64
CA TYR A 150 7.41 9.81 6.38
C TYR A 150 6.88 10.13 7.77
N GLU A 151 5.92 9.32 8.22
CA GLU A 151 5.49 9.19 9.61
C GLU A 151 4.03 9.57 9.92
N VAL A 152 3.24 8.48 9.83
CA VAL A 152 2.07 8.09 10.64
C VAL A 152 0.76 8.75 10.17
N PHE A 153 -0.17 8.08 9.48
CA PHE A 153 -0.25 6.76 8.84
C PHE A 153 -0.14 7.03 7.31
N PRO A 154 0.99 6.70 6.64
CA PRO A 154 1.10 6.97 5.22
C PRO A 154 0.34 5.89 4.45
N CYS A 155 -0.11 6.22 3.25
CA CYS A 155 -0.43 5.27 2.19
C CYS A 155 0.62 4.14 2.21
N VAL A 156 0.22 2.94 2.63
CA VAL A 156 1.15 1.82 2.80
C VAL A 156 1.14 1.07 1.49
N VAL A 157 2.22 1.21 0.71
CA VAL A 157 2.55 0.11 -0.19
C VAL A 157 2.78 -1.10 0.71
N THR A 158 1.83 -2.01 0.72
CA THR A 158 1.91 -3.32 1.38
C THR A 158 2.34 -4.36 0.36
N LEU A 159 2.76 -5.53 0.85
CA LEU A 159 3.05 -6.68 -0.01
C LEU A 159 1.88 -7.06 -0.93
N HIS A 160 0.64 -6.90 -0.44
CA HIS A 160 -0.56 -7.20 -1.21
C HIS A 160 -0.86 -6.13 -2.28
N SER A 161 -0.40 -4.90 -2.07
CA SER A 161 -0.66 -3.80 -3.00
C SER A 161 0.39 -3.62 -4.10
N VAL A 162 1.60 -4.15 -3.93
CA VAL A 162 2.72 -3.96 -4.87
C VAL A 162 2.31 -4.23 -6.31
N GLU A 163 1.71 -5.39 -6.59
CA GLU A 163 1.43 -5.78 -7.98
C GLU A 163 0.35 -4.91 -8.63
N HIS A 164 -0.75 -4.65 -7.94
CA HIS A 164 -1.82 -3.83 -8.52
C HIS A 164 -1.39 -2.37 -8.66
N LEU A 165 -0.58 -1.83 -7.74
CA LEU A 165 -0.08 -0.47 -7.83
C LEU A 165 0.88 -0.31 -9.02
N LEU A 166 1.75 -1.30 -9.26
CA LEU A 166 2.59 -1.30 -10.47
C LEU A 166 1.74 -1.39 -11.74
N LYS A 167 0.74 -2.27 -11.76
CA LYS A 167 -0.19 -2.42 -12.89
C LYS A 167 -0.96 -1.13 -13.19
N LEU A 168 -1.53 -0.48 -12.18
CA LEU A 168 -2.29 0.76 -12.35
C LEU A 168 -1.38 1.95 -12.66
N GLY A 169 -0.21 2.02 -12.01
CA GLY A 169 0.79 3.05 -12.27
C GLY A 169 1.28 3.02 -13.72
N ASP A 170 1.55 1.84 -14.27
CA ASP A 170 1.93 1.69 -15.67
C ASP A 170 0.76 1.99 -16.62
N ARG A 171 -0.42 1.40 -16.37
CA ARG A 171 -1.62 1.61 -17.19
C ARG A 171 -2.02 3.08 -17.31
N PHE A 172 -2.00 3.80 -16.20
CA PHE A 172 -2.38 5.21 -16.15
C PHE A 172 -1.18 6.16 -16.22
N GLN A 173 0.03 5.65 -16.47
CA GLN A 173 1.25 6.46 -16.63
C GLN A 173 1.52 7.39 -15.42
N ILE A 174 1.37 6.88 -14.20
CA ILE A 174 1.57 7.62 -12.96
C ILE A 174 2.95 7.29 -12.39
N ALA A 175 3.95 8.10 -12.75
CA ALA A 175 5.34 7.88 -12.36
C ALA A 175 5.53 7.84 -10.83
N CYS A 176 4.88 8.74 -10.08
CA CYS A 176 5.05 8.80 -8.62
C CYS A 176 4.54 7.55 -7.89
N VAL A 177 3.60 6.80 -8.47
CA VAL A 177 3.15 5.50 -7.94
C VAL A 177 4.22 4.43 -8.16
N ILE A 178 4.77 4.38 -9.38
CA ILE A 178 5.85 3.46 -9.74
C ILE A 178 7.08 3.69 -8.87
N GLU A 179 7.53 4.95 -8.75
CA GLU A 179 8.66 5.35 -7.91
C GLU A 179 8.44 4.96 -6.44
N ARG A 180 7.24 5.18 -5.90
CA ARG A 180 6.93 4.83 -4.51
C ARG A 180 6.99 3.31 -4.28
N VAL A 181 6.50 2.51 -5.22
CA VAL A 181 6.57 1.06 -5.11
C VAL A 181 8.02 0.58 -5.25
N GLU A 182 8.79 1.20 -6.15
CA GLU A 182 10.22 0.93 -6.31
C GLU A 182 11.01 1.17 -5.02
N GLU A 183 10.81 2.32 -4.38
CA GLU A 183 11.38 2.67 -3.07
C GLU A 183 11.03 1.62 -1.99
N PHE A 184 9.77 1.19 -1.95
CA PHE A 184 9.31 0.16 -1.02
C PHE A 184 10.04 -1.17 -1.25
N LEU A 185 10.18 -1.59 -2.50
CA LEU A 185 10.87 -2.84 -2.86
C LEU A 185 12.36 -2.80 -2.52
N MET A 186 13.01 -1.64 -2.58
CA MET A 186 14.40 -1.45 -2.15
C MET A 186 14.53 -1.51 -0.62
N GLN A 187 13.66 -0.82 0.13
CA GLN A 187 13.73 -0.72 1.59
C GLN A 187 13.51 -2.07 2.28
N PHE A 188 12.52 -2.85 1.83
CA PHE A 188 12.13 -4.11 2.46
C PHE A 188 12.75 -5.32 1.75
N HIS A 189 14.07 -5.43 1.82
CA HIS A 189 14.85 -6.44 1.08
C HIS A 189 14.44 -7.89 1.38
N HIS A 190 14.03 -8.20 2.61
CA HIS A 190 13.73 -9.56 3.08
C HIS A 190 12.27 -10.02 2.85
N LEU A 191 11.35 -9.12 2.50
CA LEU A 191 9.93 -9.47 2.39
C LEU A 191 9.56 -10.13 1.06
N ILE A 192 10.34 -9.87 0.00
CA ILE A 192 10.10 -10.40 -1.35
C ILE A 192 11.43 -10.92 -1.88
N ARG A 193 11.40 -12.13 -2.46
CA ARG A 193 12.60 -12.78 -3.02
C ARG A 193 13.24 -11.93 -4.14
N PRO A 194 14.58 -11.95 -4.30
CA PRO A 194 15.25 -11.21 -5.35
C PRO A 194 14.74 -11.50 -6.77
N VAL A 195 14.43 -12.77 -7.07
CA VAL A 195 13.92 -13.19 -8.39
C VAL A 195 12.57 -12.54 -8.71
N GLU A 196 11.64 -12.50 -7.75
CA GLU A 196 10.34 -11.84 -7.90
C GLU A 196 10.47 -10.32 -8.04
N LYS A 197 11.40 -9.70 -7.30
CA LYS A 197 11.70 -8.28 -7.49
C LYS A 197 12.27 -8.00 -8.87
N LEU A 198 13.18 -8.83 -9.35
CA LEU A 198 13.76 -8.70 -10.68
C LEU A 198 12.70 -8.89 -11.78
N ARG A 199 11.79 -9.87 -11.62
CA ARG A 199 10.62 -10.04 -12.49
C ARG A 199 9.77 -8.77 -12.57
N MET A 200 9.45 -8.16 -11.43
CA MET A 200 8.70 -6.91 -11.38
C MET A 200 9.50 -5.75 -11.98
N ALA A 201 10.80 -5.68 -11.70
CA ALA A 201 11.68 -4.65 -12.21
C ALA A 201 11.83 -4.70 -13.74
N ASP A 202 11.86 -5.91 -14.31
CA ASP A 202 11.84 -6.13 -15.75
C ASP A 202 10.49 -5.73 -16.35
N GLN A 203 9.40 -6.22 -15.78
CA GLN A 203 8.04 -5.98 -16.28
C GLN A 203 7.66 -4.48 -16.28
N TYR A 204 7.99 -3.77 -15.21
CA TYR A 204 7.60 -2.37 -14.99
C TYR A 204 8.74 -1.37 -15.16
N ARG A 205 9.89 -1.82 -15.68
CA ARG A 205 11.07 -0.98 -15.98
C ARG A 205 11.57 -0.21 -14.74
N LEU A 206 11.65 -0.88 -13.61
CA LEU A 206 12.13 -0.33 -12.33
C LEU A 206 13.66 -0.36 -12.30
N PHE A 207 14.29 0.59 -12.98
CA PHE A 207 15.75 0.61 -13.16
C PHE A 207 16.52 0.72 -11.84
N GLY A 208 16.08 1.57 -10.91
CA GLY A 208 16.73 1.73 -9.60
C GLY A 208 16.65 0.46 -8.76
N LEU A 209 15.55 -0.28 -8.84
CA LEU A 209 15.42 -1.58 -8.20
C LEU A 209 16.34 -2.63 -8.82
N LYS A 210 16.53 -2.65 -10.15
CA LYS A 210 17.48 -3.58 -10.79
C LYS A 210 18.89 -3.32 -10.29
N GLU A 211 19.35 -2.08 -10.35
CA GLU A 211 20.68 -1.68 -9.87
C GLU A 211 20.86 -2.07 -8.41
N TYR A 212 19.87 -1.76 -7.56
CA TYR A 212 19.88 -2.14 -6.15
C TYR A 212 20.00 -3.65 -5.92
N ILE A 213 19.28 -4.46 -6.70
CA ILE A 213 19.36 -5.93 -6.59
C ILE A 213 20.74 -6.42 -6.99
N PHE A 214 21.32 -5.92 -8.09
CA PHE A 214 22.67 -6.32 -8.52
C PHE A 214 23.71 -5.97 -7.45
N ASP A 215 23.70 -4.72 -6.97
CA ASP A 215 24.55 -4.26 -5.88
C ASP A 215 24.42 -5.11 -4.61
N PHE A 216 23.20 -5.51 -4.26
CA PHE A 216 22.92 -6.34 -3.09
C PHE A 216 23.47 -7.76 -3.27
N LEU A 217 23.29 -8.36 -4.44
CA LEU A 217 23.73 -9.73 -4.73
C LEU A 217 25.25 -9.85 -4.86
N GLU A 218 25.90 -8.86 -5.47
CA GLU A 218 27.37 -8.78 -5.53
C GLU A 218 27.99 -8.81 -4.13
N ARG A 219 27.35 -8.16 -3.16
CA ARG A 219 27.80 -8.16 -1.75
C ARG A 219 27.55 -9.49 -1.03
N MET A 220 26.53 -10.25 -1.44
CA MET A 220 26.08 -11.46 -0.74
C MET A 220 26.63 -12.77 -1.32
N GLN A 221 27.33 -12.75 -2.47
CA GLN A 221 27.76 -13.95 -3.22
C GLN A 221 26.61 -14.93 -3.62
N ASP A 222 25.34 -14.52 -3.48
CA ASP A 222 24.14 -15.35 -3.77
C ASP A 222 23.75 -15.34 -5.27
N PHE A 223 24.72 -15.63 -6.14
CA PHE A 223 24.58 -15.58 -7.60
C PHE A 223 23.75 -16.70 -8.21
N LYS A 224 23.38 -17.75 -7.46
CA LYS A 224 22.81 -18.97 -8.05
C LYS A 224 21.40 -18.76 -8.60
N ASP A 225 20.49 -18.18 -7.82
CA ASP A 225 19.08 -18.02 -8.21
C ASP A 225 18.90 -16.99 -9.33
N VAL A 226 19.70 -15.92 -9.30
CA VAL A 226 19.67 -14.87 -10.32
C VAL A 226 20.28 -15.34 -11.63
N LYS A 227 21.32 -16.18 -11.59
CA LYS A 227 21.87 -16.80 -12.81
C LYS A 227 20.85 -17.71 -13.49
N ILE A 228 20.02 -18.43 -12.73
CA ILE A 228 18.91 -19.22 -13.28
C ILE A 228 17.86 -18.32 -13.94
N TYR A 229 17.48 -17.22 -13.29
CA TYR A 229 16.54 -16.26 -13.86
C TYR A 229 17.06 -15.64 -15.17
N LEU A 230 18.29 -15.12 -15.17
CA LEU A 230 18.91 -14.52 -16.36
C LEU A 230 19.04 -15.53 -17.51
N ARG A 231 19.41 -16.78 -17.22
CA ARG A 231 19.48 -17.86 -18.22
C ARG A 231 18.13 -18.07 -18.92
N ARG A 232 17.03 -18.01 -18.16
CA ARG A 232 15.67 -18.12 -18.69
C ARG A 232 15.23 -16.86 -19.45
N SER A 233 15.50 -15.67 -18.93
CA SER A 233 15.10 -14.40 -19.56
C SER A 233 15.87 -14.09 -20.85
N LEU A 234 17.11 -14.56 -20.98
CA LEU A 234 17.95 -14.40 -22.17
C LEU A 234 17.79 -15.55 -23.20
N GLY A 235 16.97 -16.56 -22.91
CA GLY A 235 16.73 -17.69 -23.83
C GLY A 235 17.96 -18.59 -24.07
N CYS A 236 18.89 -18.66 -23.10
CA CYS A 236 20.06 -19.52 -23.21
C CYS A 236 19.76 -20.91 -22.66
N ASP A 237 19.03 -21.73 -23.42
CA ASP A 237 18.94 -23.17 -23.19
C ASP A 237 20.24 -23.85 -23.67
N GLU A 238 20.74 -24.82 -22.91
CA GLU A 238 21.92 -25.61 -23.28
C GLU A 238 21.55 -26.58 -24.40
N ASP A 239 21.65 -26.13 -25.65
CA ASP A 239 22.00 -27.00 -26.76
C ASP A 239 23.53 -26.99 -26.92
N GLY A 240 24.20 -27.76 -26.06
CA GLY A 240 25.55 -28.27 -26.33
C GLY A 240 25.43 -29.62 -27.06
N PRO A 241 26.21 -29.90 -28.13
CA PRO A 241 25.99 -31.05 -28.99
C PRO A 241 26.24 -32.38 -28.26
N ARG A 242 25.41 -33.37 -28.61
CA ARG A 242 25.48 -34.78 -28.16
C ARG A 242 26.82 -35.44 -28.50
#